data_AF-A0A2V9KPF0-F1
#
_entry.id   AF-A0A2V9KPF0-F1
#
_cell.length_a   1.000
_cell.length_b   1.000
_cell.length_c   1.000
_cell.angle_alpha   90.00
_cell.angle_beta   90.00
_cell.angle_gamma   90.00
#
_symmetry.space_group_name_H-M   'P 1'
#
loop_
_entity.id
_entity.type
_entity.pdbx_description
1 polymer ?
#
loop_
_entity_poly.entity_id
_entity_poly.type
_entity_poly.pdbx_seq_one_letter_code
_entity_poly.pdbx_strand_id
1 'polypeptide(L)' 'NPRRNNMTNNDSKGRPLSELKSMFTSDGGKIITTTSYAKDGRPILQIIKTQDAHGHTEEKRVYGGKLLP' A
#
# COMPACT_ATOMS: atom_id res chain seq x y z
N ASN A 1 -6.43 -13.83 13.65
CA ASN A 1 -6.24 -12.38 13.82
C ASN A 1 -5.37 -11.88 12.66
N PRO A 2 -5.90 -11.07 11.73
CA PRO A 2 -5.13 -10.63 10.56
C PRO A 2 -3.93 -9.77 10.99
N ARG A 3 -2.73 -10.11 10.51
CA ARG A 3 -1.51 -9.33 10.79
C ARG A 3 -1.42 -8.16 9.83
N ARG A 4 -1.07 -6.98 10.35
CA ARG A 4 -0.85 -5.76 9.57
C ARG A 4 0.54 -5.20 9.83
N ASN A 5 1.25 -4.87 8.76
CA ASN A 5 2.53 -4.17 8.81
C ASN A 5 2.37 -2.84 8.08
N ASN A 6 2.92 -1.77 8.67
CA ASN A 6 2.95 -0.44 8.08
C ASN A 6 4.36 0.13 8.15
N MET A 7 4.85 0.65 7.03
CA MET A 7 6.13 1.32 6.92
C MET A 7 5.93 2.60 6.12
N THR A 8 6.35 3.73 6.67
CA THR A 8 6.23 5.03 6.02
C THR A 8 7.60 5.68 6.00
N ASN A 9 8.02 6.12 4.81
CA ASN A 9 9.21 6.93 4.65
C ASN A 9 8.79 8.39 4.51
N ASN A 10 9.36 9.26 5.33
CA ASN A 10 9.02 10.67 5.40
C ASN A 10 10.22 11.53 4.97
N ASP A 11 9.94 12.73 4.47
CA ASP A 11 10.96 13.75 4.26
C ASP A 11 11.39 14.40 5.59
N SER A 12 12.36 15.31 5.52
CA SER A 12 12.88 16.03 6.70
C SER A 12 11.86 16.95 7.38
N LYS A 13 10.70 17.21 6.74
CA LYS A 13 9.59 17.98 7.29
C LYS A 13 8.46 17.08 7.82
N GLY A 14 8.65 15.75 7.81
CA GLY A 14 7.67 14.78 8.27
C GLY A 14 6.57 14.45 7.25
N ARG A 15 6.70 14.88 5.99
CA ARG A 15 5.71 14.57 4.95
C ARG A 15 6.01 13.21 4.33
N PRO A 16 4.99 12.37 4.04
CA PRO A 16 5.22 11.06 3.46
C PRO A 16 5.78 11.20 2.04
N LEU A 17 6.78 10.38 1.73
CA LEU A 17 7.32 10.18 0.38
C LEU A 17 6.84 8.85 -0.18
N SER A 18 6.83 7.83 0.66
CA SER A 18 6.27 6.52 0.33
C SER A 18 5.70 5.83 1.55
N GLU A 19 4.70 4.99 1.31
CA GLU A 19 4.05 4.18 2.32
C GLU A 19 3.86 2.76 1.79
N LEU A 20 4.33 1.78 2.55
CA LEU A 20 4.08 0.38 2.31
C LEU A 20 3.23 -0.17 3.45
N LYS A 21 2.08 -0.71 3.08
CA LYS A 21 1.23 -1.46 4.00
C LYS A 21 1.05 -2.87 3.49
N SER A 22 1.00 -3.82 4.41
CA SER A 22 0.56 -5.17 4.10
C SER A 22 -0.40 -5.69 5.16
N MET A 23 -1.35 -6.51 4.72
CA MET A 23 -2.35 -7.14 5.54
C MET A 23 -2.48 -8.60 5.11
N PHE A 24 -2.45 -9.50 6.07
CA PHE A 24 -2.75 -10.92 5.85
C PHE A 24 -4.21 -11.16 6.19
N THR A 25 -4.96 -11.75 5.26
CA THR A 25 -6.35 -12.13 5.48
C THR A 25 -6.43 -13.46 6.22
N SER A 26 -7.55 -13.72 6.89
CA SER A 26 -7.71 -14.93 7.71
C SER A 26 -7.73 -16.22 6.91
N ASP A 27 -8.06 -16.14 5.63
CA ASP A 27 -8.05 -17.24 4.67
C ASP A 27 -6.64 -17.53 4.11
N GLY A 28 -5.61 -16.80 4.52
CA GLY A 28 -4.23 -17.00 4.07
C GLY A 28 -3.80 -16.10 2.90
N GLY A 29 -4.70 -15.27 2.38
CA GLY A 29 -4.36 -14.26 1.39
C GLY A 29 -3.55 -13.08 1.97
N LYS A 30 -3.10 -12.20 1.07
CA LYS A 30 -2.31 -11.01 1.38
C LYS A 30 -2.71 -9.84 0.51
N ILE A 31 -2.86 -8.66 1.11
CA ILE A 31 -2.99 -7.39 0.43
C ILE A 31 -1.74 -6.56 0.71
N ILE A 32 -1.11 -6.01 -0.32
CA ILE A 32 0.03 -5.09 -0.23
C ILE A 32 -0.36 -3.81 -0.95
N THR A 33 -0.20 -2.68 -0.28
CA THR A 33 -0.37 -1.38 -0.91
C THR A 33 0.92 -0.59 -0.81
N THR A 34 1.41 -0.10 -1.94
CA THR A 34 2.51 0.85 -2.01
C THR A 34 1.96 2.17 -2.52
N THR A 35 2.06 3.22 -1.71
CA THR A 35 1.65 4.57 -2.09
C THR A 35 2.87 5.46 -2.22
N SER A 36 2.96 6.20 -3.32
CA SER A 36 3.95 7.24 -3.55
C SER A 36 3.28 8.60 -3.46
N TYR A 37 4.00 9.56 -2.87
CA TYR A 37 3.49 10.89 -2.61
C TYR A 37 4.38 11.95 -3.32
N ALA A 38 3.75 13.02 -3.76
CA ALA A 38 4.43 14.22 -4.21
C ALA A 38 5.12 14.93 -3.03
N LYS A 39 6.01 15.89 -3.33
CA LYS A 39 6.73 16.67 -2.31
C LYS A 39 5.82 17.46 -1.37
N ASP A 40 4.58 17.73 -1.77
CA ASP A 40 3.58 18.41 -0.95
C ASP A 40 2.72 17.44 -0.12
N GLY A 41 3.00 16.13 -0.17
CA GLY A 41 2.30 15.10 0.59
C GLY A 41 1.05 14.57 -0.11
N ARG A 42 0.72 15.00 -1.34
CA ARG A 42 -0.42 14.46 -2.09
C ARG A 42 -0.06 13.09 -2.72
N PRO A 43 -0.94 12.07 -2.65
CA PRO A 43 -0.68 10.79 -3.29
C PRO A 43 -0.70 10.94 -4.81
N ILE A 44 0.30 10.37 -5.49
CA ILE A 44 0.44 10.43 -6.95
C ILE A 44 0.29 9.07 -7.61
N LEU A 45 0.53 7.99 -6.86
CA LEU A 45 0.38 6.62 -7.33
C LEU A 45 0.12 5.72 -6.12
N GLN A 46 -0.85 4.83 -6.24
CA GLN A 46 -0.96 3.67 -5.38
C GLN A 46 -0.97 2.38 -6.21
N ILE A 47 -0.10 1.45 -5.85
CA ILE A 47 -0.11 0.08 -6.36
C ILE A 47 -0.74 -0.80 -5.30
N ILE A 48 -1.80 -1.52 -5.65
CA ILE A 48 -2.48 -2.49 -4.80
C ILE A 48 -2.20 -3.86 -5.40
N LYS A 49 -1.52 -4.71 -4.65
CA LYS A 49 -1.31 -6.12 -5.00
C LYS A 49 -2.12 -6.98 -4.05
N THR A 50 -2.94 -7.86 -4.60
CA THR A 50 -3.63 -8.90 -3.84
C THR A 50 -3.04 -10.24 -4.23
N GLN A 51 -2.94 -11.13 -3.25
CA GLN A 51 -2.62 -12.54 -3.45
C GLN A 51 -3.66 -13.34 -2.67
N ASP A 52 -4.35 -14.27 -3.33
CA ASP A 52 -5.27 -15.18 -2.66
C ASP A 52 -4.51 -16.33 -1.96
N ALA A 53 -5.24 -17.16 -1.22
CA ALA A 53 -4.66 -18.30 -0.50
C ALA A 53 -4.08 -19.39 -1.42
N HIS A 54 -4.47 -19.40 -2.69
CA HIS A 54 -4.00 -20.34 -3.71
C HIS A 54 -2.78 -19.79 -4.48
N GLY A 55 -2.35 -18.56 -4.15
CA GLY A 55 -1.20 -17.90 -4.74
C GLY A 55 -1.52 -17.06 -5.99
N HIS A 56 -2.78 -16.96 -6.41
CA HIS A 56 -3.17 -16.10 -7.54
C HIS A 56 -2.98 -14.63 -7.17
N THR A 57 -2.36 -13.87 -8.06
CA THR A 57 -2.05 -12.47 -7.82
C THR A 57 -2.77 -11.54 -8.77
N GLU A 58 -3.33 -10.45 -8.25
CA GLU A 58 -3.82 -9.34 -9.04
C GLU A 58 -3.10 -8.05 -8.65
N GLU A 59 -3.00 -7.13 -9.60
CA GLU A 59 -2.42 -5.80 -9.39
C GLU A 59 -3.35 -4.73 -9.95
N LYS A 60 -3.59 -3.68 -9.15
CA LYS A 60 -4.28 -2.47 -9.57
C LYS A 60 -3.39 -1.25 -9.32
N ARG A 61 -3.26 -0.40 -10.34
CA ARG A 61 -2.58 0.89 -10.23
C ARG A 61 -3.61 2.01 -10.20
N VAL A 62 -3.48 2.90 -9.23
CA VAL A 62 -4.31 4.08 -9.03
C VAL A 62 -3.41 5.30 -9.22
N TYR A 63 -3.53 5.97 -10.36
CA TYR A 63 -2.76 7.17 -10.67
C TYR A 63 -3.46 8.42 -10.14
N GLY A 64 -2.68 9.39 -9.67
CA GLY A 64 -3.19 10.67 -9.17
C GLY A 64 -4.01 10.58 -7.88
N GLY A 65 -3.88 9.47 -7.13
CA GLY A 65 -4.66 9.27 -5.93
C GLY A 65 -4.30 8.01 -5.15
N LYS A 66 -5.10 7.76 -4.13
CA LYS A 66 -4.99 6.62 -3.20
C LYS A 66 -6.39 6.08 -2.96
N LEU A 67 -6.59 4.78 -3.17
CA LEU A 67 -7.88 4.11 -3.01
C LEU A 67 -8.00 3.43 -1.64
N LEU A 68 -6.92 2.77 -1.19
CA LEU A 68 -6.90 2.06 0.09
C LEU A 68 -6.00 2.78 1.08
N PRO A 69 -6.35 2.83 2.38
CA PRO A 69 -5.55 3.50 3.40
C PRO A 69 -4.21 2.82 3.65
#